data_AF-A0A1S7PE85-F1
#
_entry.id   AF-A0A1S7PE85-F1
#
_cell.length_a   1.000
_cell.length_b   1.000
_cell.length_c   1.000
_cell.angle_alpha   90.00
_cell.angle_beta   90.00
_cell.angle_gamma   90.00
#
_symmetry.space_group_name_H-M   'P 1'
#
loop_
_entity.id
_entity.type
_entity.pdbx_description
1 polymer ?
#
loop_
_entity_poly.entity_id
_entity_poly.type
_entity_poly.pdbx_seq_one_letter_code
_entity_poly.pdbx_strand_id
1 'polypeptide(L)'
;MDREELRAFAIKAKSNLEAERAFDTPENERRLIDLLATRDIKVTKRRKKAPNRYAVVTPTSRIEPASLLDLNDMCIKLGLV
;
A
#
# COMPACT_ATOMS: atom_id res chain seq x y z
N MET A 1 -15.11 26.26 -5.53
CA MET A 1 -13.75 25.69 -5.51
C MET A 1 -12.80 26.78 -5.89
N ASP A 2 -12.09 27.30 -4.91
CA ASP A 2 -11.16 28.42 -5.07
C ASP A 2 -9.82 27.93 -5.66
N ARG A 3 -9.14 28.81 -6.43
CA ARG A 3 -7.86 28.50 -7.09
C ARG A 3 -6.77 28.08 -6.09
N GLU A 4 -6.84 28.55 -4.85
CA GLU A 4 -5.90 28.19 -3.79
C GLU A 4 -6.13 26.77 -3.26
N GLU A 5 -7.38 26.31 -3.16
CA GLU A 5 -7.70 24.96 -2.73
C GLU A 5 -7.16 23.92 -3.74
N LEU A 6 -7.31 24.17 -5.04
CA LEU A 6 -6.78 23.28 -6.09
C LEU A 6 -5.26 23.12 -6.02
N ARG A 7 -4.52 24.17 -5.64
CA ARG A 7 -3.07 24.09 -5.45
C ARG A 7 -2.70 23.29 -4.21
N ALA A 8 -3.40 23.48 -3.10
CA ALA A 8 -3.18 22.70 -1.88
C ALA A 8 -3.45 21.19 -2.10
N PHE A 9 -4.52 20.85 -2.82
CA PHE A 9 -4.81 19.48 -3.23
C PHE A 9 -3.71 18.89 -4.14
N ALA A 10 -3.20 19.66 -5.10
CA ALA A 10 -2.14 19.20 -6.00
C ALA A 10 -0.81 18.95 -5.26
N ILE A 11 -0.44 19.83 -4.32
CA ILE A 11 0.77 19.68 -3.50
C ILE A 11 0.64 18.46 -2.59
N LYS A 12 -0.51 18.27 -1.95
CA LYS A 12 -0.78 17.11 -1.08
C LYS A 12 -0.77 15.80 -1.87
N ALA A 13 -1.36 15.79 -3.07
CA ALA A 13 -1.32 14.63 -3.96
C ALA A 13 0.11 14.28 -4.41
N LYS A 14 0.94 15.29 -4.70
CA LYS A 14 2.34 15.09 -5.08
C LYS A 14 3.18 14.54 -3.92
N SER A 15 2.99 15.08 -2.71
CA SER A 15 3.67 14.58 -1.50
C SER A 15 3.25 13.15 -1.16
N ASN A 16 1.98 12.80 -1.36
CA ASN A 16 1.51 11.42 -1.19
C ASN A 16 2.19 10.50 -2.21
N LEU A 17 2.24 10.87 -3.49
CA LEU A 17 2.93 10.14 -4.55
C LEU A 17 4.42 9.92 -4.27
N GLU A 18 5.11 10.93 -3.72
CA GLU A 18 6.51 10.80 -3.32
C GLU A 18 6.68 9.88 -2.11
N ALA A 19 5.75 9.92 -1.15
CA ALA A 19 5.72 8.98 -0.04
C ALA A 19 5.49 7.53 -0.52
N GLU A 20 4.56 7.29 -1.46
CA GLU A 20 4.34 5.94 -2.00
C GLU A 20 5.60 5.41 -2.71
N ARG A 21 6.29 6.28 -3.46
CA ARG A 21 7.54 5.92 -4.15
C ARG A 21 8.69 5.65 -3.18
N ALA A 22 8.83 6.45 -2.13
CA ALA A 22 9.83 6.24 -1.10
C ALA A 22 9.55 4.97 -0.26
N PHE A 23 8.28 4.56 -0.18
CA PHE A 23 7.86 3.36 0.53
C PHE A 23 8.01 2.07 -0.28
N ASP A 24 8.08 2.15 -1.63
CA ASP A 24 8.32 1.02 -2.55
C ASP A 24 9.78 0.55 -2.56
N THR A 25 10.29 0.21 -1.37
CA THR A 25 11.58 -0.45 -1.21
C THR A 25 11.39 -1.97 -1.04
N PRO A 26 12.34 -2.79 -1.54
CA PRO A 26 12.29 -4.24 -1.35
C PRO A 26 12.25 -4.67 0.12
N GLU A 27 12.86 -3.88 1.01
CA GLU A 27 12.89 -4.14 2.45
C GLU A 27 11.51 -3.94 3.09
N ASN A 28 10.83 -2.84 2.78
CA ASN A 28 9.46 -2.59 3.26
C ASN A 28 8.48 -3.62 2.67
N GLU A 29 8.61 -3.94 1.38
CA GLU A 29 7.82 -4.99 0.74
C GLU A 29 7.95 -6.30 1.52
N ARG A 30 9.18 -6.74 1.80
CA ARG A 30 9.42 -7.99 2.52
C ARG A 30 8.88 -7.94 3.94
N ARG A 31 9.15 -6.87 4.69
CA ARG A 31 8.65 -6.67 6.06
C ARG A 31 7.12 -6.78 6.13
N LEU A 32 6.40 -6.13 5.23
CA LEU A 32 4.94 -6.14 5.21
C LEU A 32 4.38 -7.50 4.84
N ILE A 33 4.98 -8.19 3.85
CA ILE A 33 4.57 -9.53 3.46
C ILE A 33 4.77 -10.51 4.62
N ASP A 34 5.91 -10.43 5.31
CA ASP A 34 6.21 -11.28 6.47
C ASP A 34 5.23 -11.01 7.62
N LEU A 35 4.92 -9.74 7.92
CA LEU A 35 3.93 -9.38 8.94
C LEU A 35 2.54 -9.91 8.61
N LEU A 36 2.08 -9.74 7.38
CA LEU A 36 0.76 -10.24 6.94
C LEU A 36 0.70 -11.77 6.95
N ALA A 37 1.81 -12.45 6.60
CA ALA A 37 1.89 -13.90 6.67
C ALA A 37 1.67 -14.44 8.10
N THR A 38 2.05 -13.70 9.15
CA THR A 38 1.76 -14.09 10.55
C THR A 38 0.27 -14.18 10.88
N ARG A 39 -0.59 -13.56 10.07
CA ARG A 39 -2.06 -13.57 10.23
C ARG A 39 -2.76 -14.40 9.15
N ASP A 40 -2.06 -15.34 8.54
CA ASP A 40 -2.57 -16.20 7.45
C ASP A 40 -2.99 -15.40 6.20
N ILE A 41 -2.45 -14.19 6.02
CA ILE A 41 -2.73 -13.35 4.87
C ILE A 41 -1.64 -13.56 3.82
N LYS A 42 -2.04 -14.06 2.65
CA LYS A 42 -1.13 -14.32 1.53
C LYS A 42 -1.05 -13.13 0.60
N VAL A 43 0.14 -12.55 0.46
CA VAL A 43 0.41 -11.47 -0.50
C VAL A 43 1.17 -12.03 -1.70
N THR A 44 0.68 -11.76 -2.91
CA THR A 44 1.31 -12.17 -4.17
C THR A 44 1.62 -10.97 -5.04
N LYS A 45 2.87 -10.84 -5.49
CA LYS A 45 3.32 -9.77 -6.39
C LYS A 45 3.05 -10.13 -7.85
N ARG A 46 2.30 -9.29 -8.57
CA ARG A 46 2.05 -9.43 -10.01
C ARG A 46 3.20 -8.82 -10.81
N ARG A 47 3.45 -9.34 -12.03
CA ARG A 47 4.48 -8.84 -12.96
C ARG A 47 4.23 -7.42 -13.52
N LYS A 48 3.22 -6.70 -13.05
CA LYS A 48 2.92 -5.33 -13.52
C LYS A 48 3.93 -4.34 -12.94
N LYS A 49 4.47 -3.43 -13.76
CA LYS A 49 5.30 -2.28 -13.32
C LYS A 49 4.47 -1.13 -12.71
N ALA A 50 3.36 -1.46 -12.05
CA ALA A 50 2.51 -0.49 -11.38
C ALA A 50 2.73 -0.58 -9.85
N PRO A 51 2.59 0.51 -9.09
CA PRO A 51 2.64 0.46 -7.63
C PRO A 51 1.54 -0.45 -7.04
N ASN A 52 0.38 -0.53 -7.70
CA ASN A 52 -0.75 -1.38 -7.30
C ASN A 52 -0.61 -2.79 -7.91
N ARG A 53 0.50 -3.47 -7.63
CA ARG A 53 0.85 -4.79 -8.19
C ARG A 53 0.61 -5.95 -7.24
N TYR A 54 0.10 -5.71 -6.04
CA TYR A 54 -0.09 -6.77 -5.05
C TYR A 54 -1.50 -7.31 -5.09
N ALA A 55 -1.59 -8.61 -4.84
CA ALA A 55 -2.81 -9.34 -4.60
C ALA A 55 -2.78 -9.86 -3.18
N VAL A 56 -3.80 -9.52 -2.39
CA VAL A 56 -3.89 -9.94 -0.99
C VAL A 56 -5.04 -10.92 -0.85
N VAL A 57 -4.75 -12.09 -0.31
CA VAL A 57 -5.76 -13.10 0.03
C VAL A 57 -5.77 -13.21 1.54
N THR A 58 -6.89 -12.82 2.13
CA THR A 58 -7.18 -13.00 3.56
C THR A 58 -8.09 -14.23 3.72
N PRO A 59 -8.27 -14.76 4.95
CA PRO A 59 -9.17 -15.88 5.18
C PRO A 59 -10.63 -15.62 4.79
N THR A 60 -11.06 -14.36 4.76
CA THR A 60 -12.46 -13.96 4.53
C THR A 60 -12.68 -13.26 3.20
N SER A 61 -11.63 -12.75 2.56
CA SER A 61 -11.77 -11.91 1.36
C SER A 61 -10.48 -11.84 0.53
N ARG A 62 -10.62 -11.48 -0.74
CA ARG A 62 -9.51 -11.22 -1.66
C ARG A 62 -9.53 -9.76 -2.09
N ILE A 63 -8.40 -9.07 -1.96
CA ILE A 63 -8.23 -7.66 -2.30
C ILE A 63 -7.27 -7.55 -3.48
N GLU A 64 -7.79 -7.04 -4.61
CA GLU A 64 -7.03 -6.75 -5.83
C GLU A 64 -7.67 -5.56 -6.57
N PRO A 65 -6.90 -4.53 -7.00
CA PRO A 65 -5.46 -4.35 -6.85
C PRO A 65 -5.09 -3.66 -5.51
N ALA A 66 -3.93 -4.01 -4.93
CA ALA A 66 -3.40 -3.39 -3.72
C ALA A 66 -1.97 -2.84 -3.93
N SER A 67 -1.63 -1.77 -3.21
CA SER A 67 -0.30 -1.16 -3.10
C SER A 67 0.39 -1.55 -1.79
N LEU A 68 1.68 -1.26 -1.63
CA LEU A 68 2.37 -1.44 -0.34
C LEU A 68 1.81 -0.57 0.78
N LEU A 69 1.25 0.61 0.46
CA LEU A 69 0.60 1.45 1.44
C LEU A 69 -0.70 0.81 1.94
N ASP A 70 -1.46 0.17 1.06
CA ASP A 70 -2.64 -0.60 1.46
C ASP A 70 -2.27 -1.76 2.37
N LEU A 71 -1.15 -2.47 2.08
CA LEU A 71 -0.63 -3.51 2.97
C LEU A 71 -0.25 -2.96 4.34
N ASN A 72 0.37 -1.78 4.38
CA ASN A 72 0.75 -1.13 5.63
C ASN A 72 -0.47 -0.68 6.43
N ASP A 73 -1.48 -0.09 5.79
CA ASP A 73 -2.74 0.28 6.41
C ASP A 73 -3.48 -0.96 6.96
N MET A 74 -3.44 -2.08 6.23
CA MET A 74 -3.92 -3.37 6.73
C MET A 74 -3.13 -3.83 7.97
N CYS A 75 -1.81 -3.71 7.96
CA CYS A 75 -0.99 -4.06 9.13
C CYS A 75 -1.36 -3.21 10.36
N ILE A 76 -1.54 -1.90 10.18
CA ILE A 76 -1.96 -0.97 11.25
C ILE A 76 -3.35 -1.35 11.76
N LYS A 77 -4.33 -1.57 10.87
CA LYS A 77 -5.69 -2.00 11.24
C LYS A 77 -5.73 -3.33 11.98
N LEU A 78 -4.80 -4.22 11.69
CA LEU A 78 -4.65 -5.52 12.36
C LEU A 78 -3.82 -5.44 13.66
N GLY A 79 -3.27 -4.27 13.99
CA GLY A 79 -2.41 -4.04 15.15
C GLY A 79 -1.04 -4.72 15.05
N LEU A 80 -0.51 -4.87 13.84
CA LEU A 80 0.81 -5.48 13.57
C LEU A 80 1.94 -4.45 13.53
N VAL A 81 1.61 -3.17 13.37
CA VAL A 81 2.52 -2.02 13.28
C VAL A 81 1.95 -0.87 14.10
#